data_AF-A0A9W5VVZ7-F1
#
_entry.id   AF-A0A9W5VVZ7-F1
#
_cell.length_a   1.000
_cell.length_b   1.000
_cell.length_c   1.000
_cell.angle_alpha   90.00
_cell.angle_beta   90.00
_cell.angle_gamma   90.00
#
_symmetry.space_group_name_H-M   'P 1'
#
loop_
_entity.id
_entity.type
_entity.pdbx_description
1 polymer ?
#
loop_
_entity_poly.entity_id
_entity_poly.type
_entity_poly.pdbx_seq_one_letter_code
_entity_poly.pdbx_strand_id
1 'polypeptide(L)'
;MTNRRMTASSLTLPTRLIDQPRTDIAALKPRMRAVVSGRVVAITYPIEGSSMILRAHLKDETGTLIVAWPGRREIPGVHVGARMVVEGNVMYQSSEQLLWNPHFQILEDDDG
;
A
#
# COMPACT_ATOMS: atom_id res chain seq x y z
N MET A 1 33.43 36.73 15.95
CA MET A 1 33.96 35.73 15.00
C MET A 1 33.36 34.38 15.39
N THR A 2 32.13 34.08 14.98
CA THR A 2 31.72 33.40 13.74
C THR A 2 32.27 31.97 13.63
N ASN A 3 31.49 30.99 14.11
CA ASN A 3 31.52 29.65 13.54
C ASN A 3 30.25 29.43 12.72
N ARG A 4 30.47 29.11 11.44
CA ARG A 4 29.47 28.80 10.43
C ARG A 4 28.85 27.42 10.68
N ARG A 5 27.60 27.32 10.23
CA ARG A 5 26.72 26.14 10.11
C ARG A 5 27.44 24.84 9.71
N MET A 6 27.10 23.74 10.38
CA MET A 6 26.99 22.42 9.75
C MET A 6 25.60 21.86 10.06
N THR A 7 24.79 21.81 9.02
CA THR A 7 23.51 21.11 8.96
C THR A 7 23.77 19.63 9.23
N ALA A 8 23.21 19.11 10.33
CA ALA A 8 23.02 17.68 10.48
C ALA A 8 22.03 17.24 9.40
N SER A 9 22.53 16.70 8.29
CA SER A 9 21.74 15.85 7.41
C SER A 9 21.39 14.60 8.22
N SER A 10 20.28 14.64 8.96
CA SER A 10 19.71 13.42 9.52
C SER A 10 19.40 12.52 8.33
N LEU A 11 20.20 11.47 8.18
CA LEU A 11 19.82 10.29 7.43
C LEU A 11 18.65 9.69 8.19
N THR A 12 17.44 10.21 7.95
CA THR A 12 16.21 9.58 8.41
C THR A 12 16.21 8.21 7.76
N LEU A 13 16.55 7.18 8.54
CA LEU A 13 16.33 5.79 8.11
C LEU A 13 14.88 5.73 7.60
N PRO A 14 14.62 5.06 6.46
CA PRO A 14 13.25 4.92 6.00
C PRO A 14 12.45 4.22 7.11
N THR A 15 11.57 4.97 7.78
CA THR A 15 10.69 4.44 8.82
C THR A 15 9.99 3.22 8.24
N ARG A 16 10.06 2.08 8.93
CA ARG A 16 9.42 0.85 8.47
C ARG A 16 7.94 1.14 8.26
N LEU A 17 7.37 0.61 7.18
CA LEU A 17 5.99 0.87 6.78
C LEU A 17 4.98 0.68 7.93
N ILE A 18 5.23 -0.31 8.78
CA ILE A 18 4.36 -0.67 9.91
C ILE A 18 4.36 0.37 11.05
N ASP A 19 5.41 1.19 11.15
CA ASP A 19 5.57 2.24 12.15
C ASP A 19 4.99 3.58 11.68
N GLN A 20 4.54 3.67 10.42
CA GLN A 20 3.96 4.89 9.87
C GLN A 20 2.48 5.05 10.26
N PRO A 21 2.01 6.30 10.48
CA PRO A 21 0.62 6.56 10.78
C PRO A 21 -0.27 6.12 9.61
N ARG A 22 -1.34 5.39 9.94
CA ARG A 22 -2.29 4.85 8.97
C ARG A 22 -3.39 5.87 8.70
N THR A 23 -3.76 5.98 7.43
CA THR A 23 -4.92 6.74 6.97
C THR A 23 -6.06 5.77 6.73
N ASP A 24 -7.24 6.12 7.22
CA ASP A 24 -8.46 5.38 6.93
C ASP A 24 -8.73 5.36 5.43
N ILE A 25 -9.17 4.21 4.92
CA ILE A 25 -9.49 4.05 3.49
C ILE A 25 -10.56 5.06 3.07
N ALA A 26 -11.58 5.29 3.91
CA ALA A 26 -12.64 6.26 3.62
C ALA A 26 -12.14 7.73 3.55
N ALA A 27 -11.01 8.04 4.19
CA ALA A 27 -10.45 9.40 4.21
C ALA A 27 -9.51 9.68 3.03
N LEU A 28 -9.19 8.66 2.22
CA LEU A 28 -8.28 8.79 1.09
C LEU A 28 -8.84 9.72 0.01
N LYS A 29 -7.95 10.55 -0.55
CA LYS A 29 -8.26 11.49 -1.64
C LYS A 29 -7.32 11.27 -2.83
N PRO A 30 -7.77 11.50 -4.08
CA PRO A 30 -6.91 11.37 -5.25
C PRO A 30 -5.67 12.27 -5.15
N ARG A 31 -4.54 11.82 -5.72
CA ARG A 31 -3.24 12.53 -5.74
C ARG A 31 -2.64 12.77 -4.36
N MET A 32 -3.05 12.00 -3.35
CA MET A 32 -2.46 11.99 -2.02
C MET A 32 -1.55 10.77 -1.87
N ARG A 33 -0.41 10.95 -1.20
CA ARG A 33 0.37 9.83 -0.68
C ARG A 33 -0.22 9.38 0.65
N ALA A 34 -0.53 8.10 0.77
CA ALA A 34 -1.13 7.55 1.98
C ALA A 34 -0.52 6.21 2.35
N VAL A 35 -0.50 5.94 3.66
CA VAL A 35 -0.20 4.63 4.24
C VAL A 35 -1.51 4.09 4.77
N VAL A 36 -1.91 2.88 4.35
CA VAL A 36 -3.14 2.22 4.76
C VAL A 36 -2.83 0.84 5.29
N SER A 37 -3.60 0.37 6.26
CA SER A 37 -3.56 -1.02 6.71
C SER A 37 -4.90 -1.67 6.46
N GLY A 38 -4.90 -2.96 6.16
CA GLY A 38 -6.14 -3.71 6.05
C GLY A 38 -5.91 -5.20 5.83
N ARG A 39 -7.02 -5.90 5.60
CA ARG A 39 -7.03 -7.32 5.26
C ARG A 39 -7.42 -7.49 3.80
N VAL A 40 -6.73 -8.38 3.09
CA VAL A 40 -7.08 -8.74 1.72
C VAL A 40 -8.37 -9.56 1.76
N VAL A 41 -9.42 -9.08 1.09
CA VAL A 41 -10.72 -9.76 1.05
C VAL A 41 -11.01 -10.43 -0.29
N ALA A 42 -10.32 -10.02 -1.35
CA ALA A 42 -10.41 -10.64 -2.67
C ALA A 42 -9.13 -10.40 -3.48
N ILE A 43 -8.85 -11.29 -4.42
CA ILE A 43 -7.77 -11.14 -5.40
C ILE A 43 -8.37 -11.35 -6.79
N THR A 44 -8.10 -10.40 -7.69
CA THR A 44 -8.49 -10.45 -9.09
C THR A 44 -7.23 -10.68 -9.92
N TYR A 45 -7.14 -11.85 -10.53
CA TYR A 45 -6.04 -12.24 -11.39
C TYR A 45 -6.21 -11.67 -12.80
N PRO A 46 -5.11 -11.33 -13.49
CA PRO A 46 -5.19 -10.85 -14.87
C PRO A 46 -5.74 -11.95 -15.78
N ILE A 47 -6.65 -11.58 -16.68
CA ILE A 47 -7.14 -12.44 -17.75
C ILE A 47 -6.08 -12.57 -18.86
N GLU A 48 -6.06 -13.72 -19.53
CA GLU A 48 -5.17 -13.97 -20.65
C GLU A 48 -5.46 -12.96 -21.80
N GLY A 49 -4.42 -12.36 -22.37
CA GLY A 49 -4.53 -11.36 -23.45
C GLY A 49 -4.77 -9.91 -23.00
N SER A 50 -4.83 -9.61 -21.70
CA SER A 50 -4.87 -8.23 -21.17
C SER A 50 -3.55 -7.79 -20.53
N SER A 51 -3.48 -6.51 -20.13
CA SER A 51 -2.41 -6.00 -19.26
C SER A 51 -2.28 -6.85 -18.01
N MET A 52 -1.13 -7.50 -17.82
CA MET A 52 -0.85 -8.39 -16.68
C MET A 52 -0.75 -7.58 -15.39
N ILE A 53 -1.88 -7.39 -14.70
CA ILE A 53 -1.97 -6.62 -13.46
C ILE A 53 -2.68 -7.49 -12.42
N LEU A 54 -1.97 -7.83 -11.35
CA LEU A 54 -2.58 -8.45 -10.16
C LEU A 54 -3.28 -7.36 -9.35
N ARG A 55 -4.54 -7.57 -8.98
CA ARG A 55 -5.30 -6.67 -8.12
C ARG A 55 -5.68 -7.40 -6.83
N ALA A 56 -5.44 -6.78 -5.67
CA ALA A 56 -5.98 -7.23 -4.39
C ALA A 56 -6.92 -6.18 -3.82
N HIS A 57 -8.08 -6.61 -3.34
CA HIS A 57 -9.01 -5.75 -2.61
C HIS A 57 -8.61 -5.77 -1.15
N LEU A 58 -8.18 -4.62 -0.64
CA LEU A 58 -7.82 -4.41 0.74
C LEU A 58 -8.98 -3.73 1.46
N LYS A 59 -9.47 -4.35 2.54
CA LYS A 59 -10.55 -3.82 3.36
C LYS A 59 -10.03 -3.47 4.75
N ASP A 60 -10.48 -2.33 5.25
CA ASP A 60 -10.32 -1.88 6.63
C ASP A 60 -11.72 -1.66 7.24
N GLU A 61 -11.79 -1.24 8.50
CA GLU A 61 -13.04 -0.89 9.17
C GLU A 61 -13.82 0.21 8.43
N THR A 62 -13.12 1.07 7.69
CA THR A 62 -13.70 2.26 7.06
C THR A 62 -14.10 2.09 5.60
N GLY A 63 -13.53 1.13 4.86
CA GLY A 63 -13.76 1.03 3.43
C GLY A 63 -12.97 -0.06 2.72
N THR A 64 -12.95 -0.02 1.40
CA THR A 64 -12.20 -0.95 0.55
C THR A 64 -11.43 -0.17 -0.52
N LEU A 65 -10.16 -0.53 -0.72
CA LEU A 65 -9.32 -0.02 -1.81
C LEU A 65 -8.76 -1.17 -2.64
N ILE A 66 -8.27 -0.83 -3.82
CA ILE A 66 -7.56 -1.79 -4.68
C ILE A 66 -6.06 -1.54 -4.60
N VAL A 67 -5.30 -2.60 -4.42
CA VAL A 67 -3.85 -2.58 -4.60
C VAL A 67 -3.53 -3.27 -5.92
N ALA A 68 -2.91 -2.54 -6.85
CA ALA A 68 -2.62 -3.01 -8.20
C ALA A 68 -1.12 -3.14 -8.44
N TRP A 69 -0.66 -4.34 -8.81
CA TRP A 69 0.72 -4.61 -9.17
C TRP A 69 0.83 -4.97 -10.65
N PRO A 70 1.24 -4.02 -11.51
CA PRO A 70 1.49 -4.32 -12.92
C PRO A 70 2.71 -5.23 -13.10
N GLY A 71 2.65 -6.11 -14.10
CA GLY A 71 3.71 -7.08 -14.41
C GLY A 71 3.82 -8.23 -13.40
N ARG A 72 2.86 -8.39 -12.49
CA ARG A 72 2.87 -9.45 -11.47
C ARG A 72 1.68 -10.39 -11.66
N ARG A 73 1.93 -11.69 -11.55
CA ARG A 73 0.89 -12.75 -11.56
C ARG A 73 0.49 -13.16 -10.15
N GLU A 74 1.45 -13.08 -9.24
CA GLU A 74 1.32 -13.42 -7.83
C GLU A 74 2.30 -12.58 -7.02
N ILE A 75 2.02 -12.45 -5.72
CA ILE A 75 2.91 -11.83 -4.75
C ILE A 75 2.96 -12.77 -3.53
N PRO A 76 4.15 -13.24 -3.11
CA PRO A 76 4.27 -14.08 -1.92
C PRO A 76 3.66 -13.41 -0.68
N GLY A 77 2.88 -14.18 0.09
CA GLY A 77 2.19 -13.70 1.29
C GLY A 77 0.92 -12.90 1.01
N VAL A 78 0.63 -12.50 -0.23
CA VAL A 78 -0.66 -11.89 -0.60
C VAL A 78 -1.67 -13.00 -0.92
N HIS A 79 -2.57 -13.26 0.02
CA HIS A 79 -3.68 -14.19 -0.12
C HIS A 79 -4.93 -13.60 0.55
N VAL A 80 -6.12 -14.10 0.22
CA VAL A 80 -7.34 -13.69 0.94
C VAL A 80 -7.18 -14.05 2.41
N GLY A 81 -7.41 -13.09 3.30
CA GLY A 81 -7.14 -13.21 4.72
C GLY A 81 -5.83 -12.54 5.15
N ALA A 82 -4.85 -12.34 4.27
CA ALA A 82 -3.59 -11.71 4.65
C ALA A 82 -3.79 -10.28 5.14
N ARG A 83 -3.12 -9.91 6.24
CA ARG A 83 -3.01 -8.53 6.70
C ARG A 83 -1.79 -7.87 6.06
N MET A 84 -1.93 -6.62 5.66
CA MET A 84 -0.80 -5.86 5.12
C MET A 84 -0.93 -4.37 5.41
N VAL A 85 0.22 -3.72 5.40
CA VAL A 85 0.33 -2.26 5.31
C VAL A 85 0.80 -1.92 3.91
N VAL A 86 0.23 -0.88 3.31
CA VAL A 86 0.47 -0.46 1.94
C VAL A 86 0.67 1.04 1.90
N GLU A 87 1.66 1.49 1.15
CA GLU A 87 1.99 2.89 0.98
C GLU A 87 2.09 3.22 -0.50
N GLY A 88 1.34 4.23 -0.93
CA GLY A 88 1.39 4.66 -2.31
C GLY A 88 0.64 5.94 -2.56
N ASN A 89 0.56 6.28 -3.84
CA ASN A 89 -0.26 7.39 -4.30
C ASN A 89 -1.66 6.89 -4.63
N VAL A 90 -2.66 7.54 -4.03
CA VAL A 90 -4.07 7.28 -4.28
C VAL A 90 -4.43 7.75 -5.68
N MET A 91 -4.96 6.82 -6.46
CA MET A 91 -5.50 7.07 -7.79
C MET A 91 -6.94 6.59 -7.88
N TYR A 92 -7.64 7.09 -8.89
CA TYR A 92 -8.97 6.62 -9.24
C TYR A 92 -8.95 6.13 -10.68
N GLN A 93 -9.44 4.92 -10.90
CA GLN A 93 -9.62 4.33 -12.22
C GLN A 93 -11.02 3.74 -12.28
N SER A 94 -11.83 4.13 -13.27
CA SER A 94 -13.17 3.56 -13.49
C SER A 94 -14.06 3.54 -12.22
N SER A 95 -13.99 4.61 -11.42
CA SER A 95 -14.69 4.77 -10.12
C SER A 95 -14.14 3.95 -8.95
N GLU A 96 -13.05 3.21 -9.15
CA GLU A 96 -12.38 2.45 -8.10
C GLU A 96 -11.17 3.23 -7.57
N GLN A 97 -11.06 3.31 -6.24
CA GLN A 97 -9.90 3.87 -5.57
C GLN A 97 -8.80 2.83 -5.49
N LEU A 98 -7.60 3.17 -5.96
CA LEU A 98 -6.49 2.24 -6.02
C LEU A 98 -5.14 2.84 -5.69
N LEU A 99 -4.22 1.99 -5.24
CA LEU A 99 -2.79 2.23 -5.17
C LEU A 99 -2.09 1.45 -6.27
N TRP A 100 -1.28 2.13 -7.07
CA TRP A 100 -0.57 1.52 -8.21
C TRP A 100 0.90 1.30 -7.91
N ASN A 101 1.33 0.05 -8.10
CA ASN A 101 2.65 -0.44 -7.75
C ASN A 101 3.13 0.11 -6.39
N PRO A 102 2.32 0.01 -5.31
CA PRO A 102 2.70 0.60 -4.03
C PRO A 102 3.79 -0.20 -3.34
N HIS A 103 4.45 0.44 -2.39
CA HIS A 103 5.26 -0.26 -1.42
C HIS A 103 4.34 -0.96 -0.42
N PHE A 104 4.65 -2.19 -0.03
CA PHE A 104 3.79 -2.95 0.87
C PHE A 104 4.63 -3.81 1.81
N GLN A 105 4.02 -4.16 2.94
CA GLN A 105 4.57 -5.10 3.89
C GLN A 105 3.44 -6.00 4.39
N ILE A 106 3.63 -7.31 4.25
CA ILE A 106 2.75 -8.31 4.86
C ILE A 106 2.97 -8.27 6.36
N LEU A 107 1.88 -8.25 7.11
CA LEU A 107 1.89 -8.50 8.54
C LEU A 107 1.72 -10.00 8.70
N GLU A 108 2.66 -10.66 9.37
CA GLU A 108 2.46 -12.04 9.80
C GLU A 108 1.19 -12.05 10.65
N ASP A 109 0.18 -12.86 10.27
CA ASP A 109 -0.83 -13.25 11.24
C ASP A 109 -0.06 -14.15 12.21
N ASP A 110 0.01 -13.71 13.46
CA ASP A 110 0.42 -14.54 14.60
C ASP A 110 -0.63 -15.65 14.74
N ASP A 111 -0.60 -16.62 13.83
CA ASP A 111 -1.30 -17.90 13.97
C ASP A 111 -0.50 -18.69 15.01
N GLY A 112 -0.74 -18.36 16.28
CA GLY A 112 -0.36 -19.16 17.45
C GLY A 112 -1.24 -20.40 17.60
#